data_AF-A0A930N2G4-F1
#
_entry.id   AF-A0A930N2G4-F1
#
_cell.length_a   1.000
_cell.length_b   1.000
_cell.length_c   1.000
_cell.angle_alpha   90.00
_cell.angle_beta   90.00
_cell.angle_gamma   90.00
#
_symmetry.space_group_name_H-M   'P 1'
#
loop_
_entity.id
_entity.type
_entity.pdbx_description
1 polymer ?
#
loop_
_entity_poly.entity_id
_entity_poly.type
_entity_poly.pdbx_seq_one_letter_code
_entity_poly.pdbx_strand_id
1 'polypeptide(L)'
;MSIAAKDKKRQSIWIKQLLDGIRFNKERAPFYRFNEVYLESPKARTGATGKSSAKYKYVRLDSYSPRTGEIVSRKYTQLSEILEKTAIGYLKELSEKYSPGSVIADVPSNRVGANAGIFEENGGKTLRGQMILEVPVQENPVPEKVLDYANKHYIKIRDIKGKNYN
;
A
#
# COMPACT_ATOMS: atom_id res chain seq x y z
N MET A 1 36.02 -9.41 7.05
CA MET A 1 34.70 -9.78 7.64
C MET A 1 34.27 -11.13 7.09
N SER A 2 34.01 -12.11 7.97
CA SER A 2 33.56 -13.46 7.59
C SER A 2 32.16 -13.43 6.96
N ILE A 3 31.82 -14.48 6.19
CA ILE A 3 30.51 -14.64 5.55
C ILE A 3 29.38 -14.60 6.60
N ALA A 4 29.56 -15.31 7.72
CA ALA A 4 28.62 -15.33 8.84
C ALA A 4 28.38 -13.94 9.47
N ALA A 5 29.42 -13.10 9.56
CA ALA A 5 29.27 -11.74 10.07
C ALA A 5 28.50 -10.82 9.09
N LYS A 6 28.67 -11.02 7.77
CA LYS A 6 27.89 -10.30 6.74
C LYS A 6 26.42 -10.70 6.79
N ASP A 7 26.11 -11.98 6.98
CA ASP A 7 24.73 -12.48 7.01
C ASP A 7 23.98 -12.01 8.27
N LYS A 8 24.63 -12.05 9.44
CA LYS A 8 24.04 -11.52 10.69
C LYS A 8 23.74 -10.02 10.59
N LYS A 9 24.62 -9.24 9.94
CA LYS A 9 24.41 -7.80 9.71
C LYS A 9 23.22 -7.55 8.78
N ARG A 10 23.10 -8.31 7.68
CA ARG A 10 21.96 -8.21 6.74
C ARG A 10 20.64 -8.54 7.42
N GLN A 11 20.61 -9.61 8.21
CA GLN A 11 19.42 -10.00 8.95
C GLN A 11 18.97 -8.93 9.94
N SER A 12 19.92 -8.32 10.66
CA SER A 12 19.62 -7.21 11.59
C SER A 12 19.03 -5.98 10.87
N ILE A 13 19.60 -5.59 9.73
CA ILE A 13 19.08 -4.47 8.91
C ILE A 13 17.65 -4.76 8.43
N TRP A 14 17.38 -5.98 7.95
CA TRP A 14 16.05 -6.37 7.49
C TRP A 14 15.01 -6.34 8.63
N ILE A 15 15.36 -6.84 9.82
CA ILE A 15 14.47 -6.79 10.99
C ILE A 15 14.14 -5.34 11.34
N LYS A 16 15.14 -4.45 11.34
CA LYS A 16 14.93 -3.03 11.62
C LYS A 16 13.97 -2.40 10.61
N GLN A 17 14.20 -2.60 9.31
CA GLN A 17 13.34 -2.08 8.24
C GLN A 17 11.89 -2.59 8.37
N LEU A 18 11.72 -3.88 8.72
CA LEU A 18 10.41 -4.46 8.96
C LEU A 18 9.69 -3.77 10.14
N LEU A 19 10.38 -3.61 11.27
CA LEU A 19 9.82 -2.97 12.46
C LEU A 19 9.48 -1.50 12.22
N ASP A 20 10.36 -0.76 11.53
CA ASP A 20 10.12 0.63 11.18
C ASP A 20 8.91 0.77 10.25
N GLY A 21 8.76 -0.14 9.28
CA GLY A 21 7.58 -0.20 8.42
C GLY A 21 6.29 -0.48 9.18
N ILE A 22 6.29 -1.46 10.11
CA ILE A 22 5.14 -1.77 10.97
C ILE A 22 4.77 -0.56 11.83
N ARG A 23 5.77 0.09 12.42
CA ARG A 23 5.59 1.28 13.26
C ARG A 23 5.00 2.43 12.46
N PHE A 24 5.57 2.74 11.29
CA PHE A 24 5.06 3.78 10.39
C PHE A 24 3.60 3.51 9.99
N ASN A 25 3.27 2.26 9.64
CA ASN A 25 1.91 1.85 9.31
C ASN A 25 0.93 2.13 10.47
N LYS A 26 1.33 1.78 11.70
CA LYS A 26 0.54 2.02 12.90
C LYS A 26 0.38 3.51 13.23
N GLU A 27 1.44 4.29 13.12
CA GLU A 27 1.43 5.74 13.39
C GLU A 27 0.55 6.51 12.40
N ARG A 28 0.45 6.04 11.15
CA ARG A 28 -0.36 6.67 10.11
C ARG A 28 -1.82 6.24 10.09
N ALA A 29 -2.16 5.08 10.66
CA ALA A 29 -3.53 4.55 10.64
C ALA A 29 -4.61 5.52 11.18
N PRO A 30 -4.38 6.28 12.26
CA PRO A 30 -5.38 7.20 12.81
C PRO A 30 -5.78 8.36 11.88
N PHE A 31 -5.00 8.64 10.83
CA PHE A 31 -5.28 9.73 9.88
C PHE A 31 -6.28 9.34 8.78
N TYR A 32 -6.73 8.07 8.77
CA TYR A 32 -7.62 7.54 7.75
C TYR A 32 -8.82 6.83 8.37
N ARG A 33 -9.94 6.85 7.65
CA ARG A 33 -11.23 6.35 8.16
C ARG A 33 -11.25 4.84 8.35
N PHE A 34 -10.74 4.10 7.37
CA PHE A 34 -10.67 2.63 7.36
C PHE A 34 -9.23 2.18 7.16
N ASN A 35 -8.84 1.08 7.80
CA ASN A 35 -7.46 0.63 7.87
C ASN A 35 -7.37 -0.88 7.72
N GLU A 36 -6.24 -1.35 7.16
CA GLU A 36 -6.02 -2.78 6.92
C GLU A 36 -7.18 -3.45 6.16
N VAL A 37 -7.71 -2.75 5.15
CA VAL A 37 -8.92 -3.14 4.42
C VAL A 37 -8.61 -4.32 3.51
N TYR A 38 -9.37 -5.41 3.65
CA TYR A 38 -9.24 -6.56 2.78
C TYR A 38 -9.96 -6.33 1.45
N LEU A 39 -9.28 -6.59 0.34
CA LEU A 39 -9.83 -6.60 -1.00
C LEU A 39 -9.75 -8.00 -1.60
N GLU A 40 -10.62 -8.31 -2.54
CA GLU A 40 -10.45 -9.49 -3.38
C GLU A 40 -9.14 -9.39 -4.17
N SER A 41 -8.38 -10.48 -4.16
CA SER A 41 -7.12 -10.53 -4.89
C SER A 41 -7.37 -10.59 -6.39
N PRO A 42 -6.66 -9.78 -7.21
CA PRO A 42 -6.71 -9.89 -8.67
C PRO A 42 -6.39 -11.31 -9.17
N LYS A 43 -5.51 -12.02 -8.44
CA LYS A 43 -5.08 -13.39 -8.76
C LYS A 43 -6.10 -14.46 -8.39
N ALA A 44 -7.12 -14.14 -7.59
CA ALA A 44 -8.20 -15.07 -7.29
C ALA A 44 -9.08 -15.35 -8.52
N ARG A 45 -9.15 -14.40 -9.47
CA ARG A 45 -9.95 -14.50 -10.70
C ARG A 45 -9.27 -15.26 -11.85
N THR A 46 -7.96 -15.49 -11.80
CA THR A 46 -7.17 -16.06 -12.91
C THR A 46 -7.00 -17.59 -12.87
N GLY A 47 -7.73 -18.29 -12.00
CA GLY A 47 -7.70 -19.76 -11.97
C GLY A 47 -8.47 -20.35 -13.15
N ALA A 48 -7.77 -20.78 -14.21
CA ALA A 48 -8.32 -21.44 -15.41
C ALA A 48 -9.06 -22.78 -15.15
N THR A 49 -9.17 -23.21 -13.89
CA THR A 49 -9.80 -24.49 -13.49
C THR A 49 -10.96 -24.31 -12.51
N GLY A 50 -11.46 -23.09 -12.30
CA GLY A 50 -12.56 -22.82 -11.35
C GLY A 50 -12.19 -23.05 -9.88
N LYS A 51 -10.97 -23.51 -9.58
CA LYS A 51 -10.43 -23.64 -8.22
C LYS A 51 -9.68 -22.36 -7.87
N SER A 52 -10.34 -21.48 -7.11
CA SER A 52 -9.65 -20.39 -6.44
C SER A 52 -8.57 -21.01 -5.55
N SER A 53 -7.29 -20.78 -5.83
CA SER A 53 -6.25 -21.19 -4.88
C SER A 53 -6.52 -20.43 -3.57
N ALA A 54 -6.84 -21.14 -2.48
CA ALA A 54 -7.11 -20.53 -1.18
C ALA A 54 -5.97 -19.61 -0.71
N LYS A 55 -4.75 -19.84 -1.23
CA LYS A 55 -3.52 -19.11 -0.96
C LYS A 55 -3.57 -17.62 -1.34
N TYR A 56 -4.38 -17.21 -2.31
CA TYR A 56 -4.39 -15.83 -2.82
C TYR A 56 -5.80 -15.22 -2.86
N LYS A 57 -6.66 -15.50 -1.86
CA LYS A 57 -8.05 -15.01 -1.88
C LYS A 57 -8.16 -13.49 -1.71
N TYR A 58 -7.34 -12.90 -0.85
CA TYR A 58 -7.42 -11.48 -0.51
C TYR A 58 -6.05 -10.79 -0.57
N VAL A 59 -6.08 -9.49 -0.79
CA VAL A 59 -4.96 -8.56 -0.58
C VAL A 59 -5.39 -7.52 0.46
N ARG A 60 -4.43 -6.84 1.08
CA ARG A 60 -4.71 -5.92 2.18
C ARG A 60 -4.18 -4.53 1.85
N LEU A 61 -5.08 -3.57 1.79
CA LEU A 61 -4.80 -2.15 1.62
C LEU A 61 -4.52 -1.52 2.99
N ASP A 62 -3.55 -0.62 3.06
CA ASP A 62 -3.13 -0.03 4.33
C ASP A 62 -4.20 0.89 4.92
N SER A 63 -4.77 1.78 4.09
CA SER A 63 -5.87 2.66 4.49
C SER A 63 -6.80 3.03 3.31
N TYR A 64 -8.07 3.28 3.63
CA TYR A 64 -9.09 3.77 2.70
C TYR A 64 -9.98 4.82 3.37
N SER A 65 -10.26 5.92 2.67
CA SER A 65 -11.20 6.95 3.12
C SER A 65 -12.16 7.32 1.99
N PRO A 66 -13.38 6.76 1.94
CA PRO A 66 -14.30 6.99 0.82
C PRO A 66 -14.77 8.45 0.71
N ARG A 67 -14.89 9.16 1.85
CA ARG A 67 -15.30 10.57 1.87
C ARG A 67 -14.29 11.51 1.22
N THR A 68 -13.01 11.30 1.48
CA THR A 68 -11.92 12.07 0.86
C THR A 68 -11.48 11.48 -0.48
N GLY A 69 -11.94 10.26 -0.80
CA GLY A 69 -11.57 9.53 -2.01
C GLY A 69 -10.10 9.12 -2.00
N GLU A 70 -9.58 8.62 -0.88
CA GLU A 70 -8.16 8.27 -0.74
C GLU A 70 -7.96 6.76 -0.59
N ILE A 71 -7.16 6.19 -1.49
CA ILE A 71 -6.71 4.79 -1.47
C ILE A 71 -5.21 4.81 -1.18
N VAL A 72 -4.81 4.42 0.03
CA VAL A 72 -3.45 4.67 0.51
C VAL A 72 -2.69 3.37 0.75
N SER A 73 -1.50 3.28 0.17
CA SER A 73 -0.47 2.34 0.60
C SER A 73 0.75 3.09 1.13
N ARG A 74 1.35 2.55 2.19
CA ARG A 74 2.42 3.18 2.95
C ARG A 74 3.75 2.49 2.71
N LYS A 75 4.82 3.27 2.53
CA LYS A 75 6.20 2.76 2.52
C LYS A 75 7.09 3.67 3.36
N TYR A 76 7.68 3.11 4.41
CA TYR A 76 8.68 3.82 5.20
C TYR A 76 10.04 3.75 4.52
N THR A 77 10.28 4.66 3.57
CA THR A 77 11.51 4.65 2.77
C THR A 77 11.84 6.04 2.20
N GLN A 78 13.12 6.31 2.04
CA GLN A 78 13.62 7.40 1.18
C GLN A 78 13.73 6.84 -0.24
N LEU A 79 12.88 7.31 -1.15
CA LEU A 79 12.77 6.79 -2.52
C LEU A 79 14.06 7.00 -3.33
N SER A 80 14.85 8.02 -2.98
CA SER A 80 16.16 8.30 -3.55
C SER A 80 17.26 7.32 -3.11
N GLU A 81 17.06 6.60 -2.00
CA GLU A 81 18.07 5.70 -1.40
C GLU A 81 17.89 4.24 -1.83
N ILE A 82 16.81 3.94 -2.54
CA ILE A 82 16.52 2.61 -3.05
C ILE A 82 16.67 2.59 -4.58
N LEU A 83 16.78 1.39 -5.13
CA LEU A 83 16.80 1.23 -6.58
C LEU A 83 15.48 1.73 -7.18
N GLU A 84 15.54 2.51 -8.26
CA GLU A 84 14.37 3.04 -8.97
C GLU A 84 13.34 1.95 -9.28
N LYS A 85 13.80 0.77 -9.71
CA LYS A 85 12.94 -0.39 -9.99
C LYS A 85 12.13 -0.86 -8.77
N THR A 86 12.67 -0.70 -7.56
CA THR A 86 11.99 -1.04 -6.32
C THR A 86 10.91 -0.03 -6.00
N ALA A 87 11.21 1.27 -6.15
CA ALA A 87 10.23 2.35 -5.98
C ALA A 87 9.08 2.23 -6.99
N ILE A 88 9.39 2.00 -8.27
CA ILE A 88 8.40 1.72 -9.32
C ILE A 88 7.59 0.45 -8.98
N GLY A 89 8.24 -0.56 -8.39
CA GLY A 89 7.56 -1.77 -7.91
C GLY A 89 6.47 -1.47 -6.88
N TYR A 90 6.65 -0.48 -5.99
CA TYR A 90 5.61 -0.05 -5.06
C TYR A 90 4.43 0.60 -5.77
N LEU A 91 4.69 1.47 -6.75
CA LEU A 91 3.65 2.12 -7.55
C LEU A 91 2.88 1.10 -8.41
N LYS A 92 3.58 0.13 -9.00
CA LYS A 92 2.99 -0.97 -9.76
C LYS A 92 2.11 -1.85 -8.90
N GLU A 93 2.54 -2.17 -7.67
CA GLU A 93 1.70 -2.90 -6.72
C GLU A 93 0.40 -2.15 -6.41
N LEU A 94 0.48 -0.83 -6.23
CA LEU A 94 -0.67 0.02 -5.95
C LEU A 94 -1.67 -0.01 -7.13
N SER A 95 -1.19 0.17 -8.36
CA SER A 95 -2.06 0.16 -9.54
C SER A 95 -2.62 -1.22 -9.88
N GLU A 96 -1.88 -2.31 -9.64
CA GLU A 96 -2.35 -3.66 -9.97
C GLU A 96 -3.33 -4.23 -8.95
N LYS A 97 -3.15 -3.91 -7.66
CA LYS A 97 -3.94 -4.52 -6.57
C LYS A 97 -5.02 -3.59 -6.04
N TYR A 98 -4.76 -2.29 -6.02
CA TYR A 98 -5.54 -1.32 -5.27
C TYR A 98 -6.11 -0.22 -6.17
N SER A 99 -6.17 -0.43 -7.48
CA SER A 99 -6.81 0.51 -8.40
C SER A 99 -8.28 0.76 -8.04
N PRO A 100 -8.82 1.96 -8.36
CA PRO A 100 -10.26 2.16 -8.41
C PRO A 100 -10.93 1.05 -9.24
N GLY A 101 -12.05 0.53 -8.77
CA GLY A 101 -12.67 -0.67 -9.35
C GLY A 101 -12.36 -1.96 -8.57
N SER A 102 -11.30 -2.01 -7.76
CA SER A 102 -11.02 -3.17 -6.90
C SER A 102 -12.15 -3.41 -5.89
N VAL A 103 -12.44 -4.69 -5.63
CA VAL A 103 -13.57 -5.12 -4.79
C VAL A 103 -13.12 -5.24 -3.33
N ILE A 104 -13.72 -4.46 -2.45
CA ILE A 104 -13.64 -4.60 -0.99
C ILE A 104 -14.29 -5.93 -0.61
N ALA A 105 -13.50 -6.81 0.00
CA ALA A 105 -13.95 -8.14 0.36
C ALA A 105 -14.99 -8.08 1.48
N ASP A 106 -16.06 -8.84 1.32
CA ASP A 106 -17.11 -8.98 2.32
C ASP A 106 -16.73 -10.02 3.38
N VAL A 107 -15.84 -9.64 4.29
CA VAL A 107 -15.31 -10.48 5.36
C VAL A 107 -15.54 -9.86 6.73
N PRO A 108 -15.64 -10.66 7.81
CA PRO A 108 -15.88 -10.14 9.16
C PRO A 108 -14.97 -8.99 9.57
N SER A 109 -13.67 -9.06 9.27
CA SER A 109 -12.68 -8.01 9.61
C SER A 109 -12.95 -6.66 8.95
N ASN A 110 -13.68 -6.62 7.83
CA ASN A 110 -14.11 -5.38 7.19
C ASN A 110 -15.45 -4.86 7.75
N ARG A 111 -16.16 -5.62 8.58
CA ARG A 111 -17.48 -5.26 9.12
C ARG A 111 -17.46 -4.82 10.59
N VAL A 112 -16.33 -4.97 11.28
CA VAL A 112 -16.21 -4.75 12.73
C VAL A 112 -15.09 -3.77 13.07
N GLY A 113 -15.09 -3.28 14.31
CA GLY A 113 -14.04 -2.43 14.85
C GLY A 113 -13.84 -1.15 14.03
N ALA A 114 -12.59 -0.83 13.71
CA ALA A 114 -12.23 0.38 12.94
C ALA A 114 -12.84 0.41 11.53
N ASN A 115 -13.21 -0.75 10.97
CA ASN A 115 -13.78 -0.87 9.63
C ASN A 115 -15.32 -0.93 9.61
N ALA A 116 -15.97 -0.87 10.77
CA ALA A 116 -17.43 -0.86 10.84
C ALA A 116 -18.01 0.32 10.02
N GLY A 117 -19.01 0.00 9.19
CA GLY A 117 -19.69 0.95 8.31
C GLY A 117 -19.03 1.19 6.95
N ILE A 118 -17.98 0.44 6.57
CA ILE A 118 -17.26 0.68 5.31
C ILE A 118 -18.13 0.58 4.07
N PHE A 119 -19.06 -0.37 4.00
CA PHE A 119 -19.89 -0.58 2.81
C PHE A 119 -20.97 0.48 2.65
N GLU A 120 -21.51 0.92 3.79
CA GLU A 120 -22.50 1.98 3.90
C GLU A 120 -21.87 3.33 3.53
N GLU A 121 -20.71 3.66 4.13
CA GLU A 121 -20.01 4.91 3.85
C GLU A 121 -19.45 4.97 2.42
N ASN A 122 -19.01 3.83 1.88
CA ASN A 122 -18.52 3.73 0.50
C ASN A 122 -19.64 3.67 -0.55
N GLY A 123 -20.89 3.44 -0.14
CA GLY A 123 -22.02 3.23 -1.06
C GLY A 123 -21.81 2.02 -1.98
N GLY A 124 -21.28 0.92 -1.45
CA GLY A 124 -21.00 -0.31 -2.18
C GLY A 124 -19.66 -0.96 -1.87
N LYS A 125 -19.26 -1.94 -2.70
CA LYS A 125 -18.06 -2.76 -2.49
C LYS A 125 -16.87 -2.35 -3.35
N THR A 126 -16.97 -1.28 -4.13
CA THR A 126 -15.93 -0.91 -5.09
C THR A 126 -15.10 0.25 -4.55
N LEU A 127 -13.77 0.10 -4.56
CA LEU A 127 -12.86 1.21 -4.26
C LEU A 127 -13.02 2.34 -5.27
N ARG A 128 -13.03 3.57 -4.77
CA ARG A 128 -13.14 4.79 -5.57
C ARG A 128 -12.16 5.83 -5.03
N GLY A 129 -11.62 6.66 -5.93
CA GLY A 129 -10.78 7.80 -5.57
C GLY A 129 -9.34 7.70 -6.05
N GLN A 130 -8.49 8.51 -5.44
CA GLN A 130 -7.10 8.73 -5.79
C GLN A 130 -6.20 7.71 -5.09
N MET A 131 -5.37 7.02 -5.88
CA MET A 131 -4.28 6.20 -5.34
C MET A 131 -3.16 7.09 -4.80
N ILE A 132 -2.69 6.79 -3.60
CA ILE A 132 -1.64 7.53 -2.90
C ILE A 132 -0.59 6.54 -2.38
N LEU A 133 0.66 6.76 -2.78
CA LEU A 133 1.82 6.21 -2.11
C LEU A 133 2.24 7.19 -1.01
N GLU A 134 1.93 6.85 0.24
CA GLU A 134 2.30 7.66 1.40
C GLU A 134 3.70 7.26 1.93
N VAL A 135 4.57 8.24 2.06
CA VAL A 135 5.99 8.09 2.43
C VAL A 135 6.37 9.02 3.58
N PRO A 136 7.50 8.80 4.29
CA PRO A 136 8.07 9.85 5.13
C PRO A 136 8.47 11.07 4.29
N VAL A 137 8.71 12.20 4.95
CA VAL A 137 9.30 13.38 4.29
C VAL A 137 10.59 12.96 3.60
N GLN A 138 10.72 13.29 2.32
CA GLN A 138 11.90 12.92 1.53
C GLN A 138 13.03 13.92 1.78
N GLU A 139 14.22 13.40 2.10
CA GLU A 139 15.41 14.20 2.35
C GLU A 139 16.06 14.69 1.05
N ASN A 140 15.93 13.89 -0.01
CA ASN A 140 16.40 14.20 -1.36
C ASN A 140 15.24 14.17 -2.35
N PRO A 141 15.38 14.78 -3.54
CA PRO A 141 14.38 14.70 -4.59
C PRO A 141 14.01 13.26 -4.92
N VAL A 142 12.71 13.01 -5.11
CA VAL A 142 12.23 11.72 -5.63
C VAL A 142 12.77 11.54 -7.05
N PRO A 143 13.32 10.36 -7.40
CA PRO A 143 13.87 10.15 -8.74
C PRO A 143 12.83 10.40 -9.84
N GLU A 144 13.23 11.09 -10.91
CA GLU A 144 12.34 11.56 -11.98
C GLU A 144 11.52 10.42 -12.59
N LYS A 145 12.14 9.27 -12.89
CA LYS A 145 11.45 8.09 -13.43
C LYS A 145 10.36 7.54 -12.51
N VAL A 146 10.50 7.72 -11.19
CA VAL A 146 9.48 7.32 -10.21
C VAL A 146 8.29 8.28 -10.29
N LEU A 147 8.56 9.59 -10.42
CA LEU A 147 7.53 10.62 -10.63
C LEU A 147 6.80 10.41 -11.96
N ASP A 148 7.52 10.14 -13.05
CA ASP A 148 6.95 9.87 -14.37
C ASP A 148 6.01 8.67 -14.34
N TYR A 149 6.43 7.58 -13.69
CA TYR A 149 5.59 6.40 -13.52
C TYR A 149 4.35 6.73 -12.70
N ALA A 150 4.50 7.46 -11.59
CA ALA A 150 3.38 7.86 -10.74
C ALA A 150 2.36 8.70 -11.53
N ASN A 151 2.83 9.70 -12.29
CA ASN A 151 2.01 10.55 -13.15
C ASN A 151 1.26 9.74 -14.22
N LYS A 152 1.98 8.89 -14.94
CA LYS A 152 1.41 8.02 -15.99
C LYS A 152 0.29 7.11 -15.46
N HIS A 153 0.41 6.67 -14.21
CA HIS A 153 -0.53 5.76 -13.56
C HIS A 153 -1.51 6.46 -12.62
N TYR A 154 -1.57 7.80 -12.64
CA TYR A 154 -2.45 8.61 -11.79
C TYR A 154 -2.31 8.25 -10.30
N ILE A 155 -1.08 8.09 -9.83
CA ILE A 155 -0.75 7.86 -8.41
C ILE A 155 -0.12 9.13 -7.86
N LYS A 156 -0.56 9.59 -6.69
CA LYS A 156 0.11 10.66 -5.95
C LYS A 156 1.17 10.09 -5.04
N ILE A 157 2.36 10.67 -5.05
CA ILE A 157 3.37 10.44 -4.01
C ILE A 157 3.24 11.59 -3.01
N ARG A 158 2.86 11.27 -1.77
CA ARG A 158 2.58 12.26 -0.73
C ARG A 158 3.32 11.91 0.55
N ASP A 159 3.94 12.88 1.19
CA ASP A 159 4.52 12.65 2.52
C ASP A 159 3.51 12.85 3.66
N ILE A 160 3.93 12.46 4.87
CA ILE A 160 3.15 12.61 6.10
C ILE A 160 2.79 14.06 6.46
N LYS A 161 3.45 15.07 5.87
CA LYS A 161 3.13 16.49 6.03
C LYS A 161 2.17 17.01 4.95
N GLY A 162 1.75 16.14 4.03
CA GLY A 162 0.84 16.48 2.95
C GLY A 162 1.52 17.05 1.71
N LYS A 163 2.86 17.10 1.64
CA LYS A 163 3.56 17.54 0.43
C LYS A 163 3.38 16.49 -0.65
N ASN A 164 2.85 16.90 -1.80
CA ASN A 164 2.80 16.09 -3.00
C ASN A 164 4.09 16.31 -3.80
N TYR A 165 4.67 15.23 -4.33
CA TYR A 165 5.93 15.28 -5.09
C TYR A 165 5.69 15.30 -6.61
N ASN A 166 4.46 15.03 -7.05
CA ASN A 166 4.03 15.02 -8.44
C ASN A 166 2.65 15.65 -8.62
#